data_AF-A0A1U8LRJ5-F1
#
_entry.id   AF-A0A1U8LRJ5-F1
#
_cell.length_a   1.000
_cell.length_b   1.000
_cell.length_c   1.000
_cell.angle_alpha   90.00
_cell.angle_beta   90.00
_cell.angle_gamma   90.00
#
_symmetry.space_group_name_H-M   'P 1'
#
loop_
_entity.id
_entity.type
_entity.pdbx_description
1 polymer ?
#
loop_
_entity_poly.entity_id
_entity_poly.type
_entity_poly.pdbx_seq_one_letter_code
_entity_poly.pdbx_strand_id
1 'polypeptide(L)'
;MNPFKTLPTLSFLFLTLFSLAHAATFDIRNNCPYTVWAAASPGGGKRLDQGQAWQITAASGTTQARIWARTKCNFDASGKGSCETGDCGGVLECKGYGKAPNTLAEYAIDQFEHQDFIDISNIDGFNVPMEFSSNSPGCTRVIKCTADIVGQCPNQLKVPGGCNGPCPVFKTEEHCCNSGNCQPTDFSRFFKERCPDAYSYPKDDPTSLFTCPTGTNYKVIFCP
;
A
#
# COMPACT_ATOMS: atom_id res chain seq x y z
N MET A 1 44.95 -39.39 44.84
CA MET A 1 43.68 -38.65 45.02
C MET A 1 43.96 -37.20 44.63
N ASN A 2 43.49 -36.78 43.45
CA ASN A 2 43.81 -35.47 42.86
C ASN A 2 42.97 -34.34 43.49
N PRO A 3 43.51 -33.12 43.65
CA PRO A 3 42.75 -31.97 44.09
C PRO A 3 42.04 -31.32 42.89
N PHE A 4 40.72 -31.23 42.92
CA PHE A 4 39.94 -30.44 41.96
C PHE A 4 40.11 -28.95 42.27
N LYS A 5 40.70 -28.19 41.34
CA LYS A 5 40.70 -26.72 41.36
C LYS A 5 39.41 -26.22 40.70
N THR A 6 38.60 -25.48 41.46
CA THR A 6 37.44 -24.73 40.96
C THR A 6 37.88 -23.43 40.27
N LEU A 7 37.47 -23.24 39.02
CA LEU A 7 37.70 -22.02 38.23
C LEU A 7 36.50 -21.06 38.39
N PRO A 8 36.68 -19.75 38.55
CA PRO A 8 35.57 -18.81 38.73
C PRO A 8 34.91 -18.50 37.38
N THR A 9 33.59 -18.65 37.31
CA THR A 9 32.76 -18.29 36.16
C THR A 9 32.55 -16.78 36.11
N LEU A 10 33.18 -16.11 35.14
CA LEU A 10 32.97 -14.70 34.86
C LEU A 10 31.63 -14.52 34.11
N SER A 11 30.61 -14.03 34.80
CA SER A 11 29.31 -13.73 34.19
C SER A 11 29.39 -12.43 33.39
N PHE A 12 29.44 -12.55 32.06
CA PHE A 12 29.32 -11.39 31.15
C PHE A 12 27.84 -10.97 31.06
N LEU A 13 27.51 -9.84 31.66
CA LEU A 13 26.20 -9.21 31.52
C LEU A 13 26.09 -8.60 30.11
N PHE A 14 25.42 -9.29 29.20
CA PHE A 14 25.08 -8.76 27.88
C PHE A 14 24.02 -7.66 28.05
N LEU A 15 24.44 -6.39 28.03
CA LEU A 15 23.52 -5.25 27.88
C LEU A 15 22.95 -5.30 26.46
N THR A 16 21.72 -5.81 26.33
CA THR A 16 20.95 -5.71 25.10
C THR A 16 20.61 -4.24 24.85
N LEU A 17 21.32 -3.60 23.92
CA LEU A 17 20.90 -2.34 23.31
C LEU A 17 19.55 -2.60 22.62
N PHE A 18 18.46 -2.26 23.29
CA PHE A 18 17.15 -2.18 22.64
C PHE A 18 17.21 -1.00 21.67
N SER A 19 17.41 -1.28 20.38
CA SER A 19 17.06 -0.32 19.34
C SER A 19 15.57 -0.06 19.43
N LEU A 20 15.18 1.17 19.77
CA LEU A 20 13.81 1.65 19.62
C LEU A 20 13.48 1.63 18.13
N ALA A 21 12.93 0.52 17.65
CA ALA A 21 12.41 0.42 16.29
C ALA A 21 11.23 1.41 16.18
N HIS A 22 11.42 2.49 15.42
CA HIS A 22 10.36 3.45 15.14
C HIS A 22 9.39 2.82 14.13
N ALA A 23 8.34 2.20 14.64
CA ALA A 23 7.28 1.61 13.82
C ALA A 23 6.25 2.68 13.45
N ALA A 24 5.80 2.69 12.20
CA ALA A 24 4.70 3.53 11.74
C ALA A 24 3.37 2.78 11.93
N THR A 25 2.35 3.49 12.38
CA THR A 25 0.98 2.97 12.49
C THR A 25 0.12 3.50 11.35
N PHE A 26 -0.68 2.63 10.76
CA PHE A 26 -1.63 2.97 9.70
C PHE A 26 -3.05 2.70 10.18
N ASP A 27 -3.87 3.74 10.24
CA ASP A 27 -5.32 3.62 10.47
C ASP A 27 -6.05 3.53 9.12
N ILE A 28 -6.53 2.33 8.78
CA ILE A 28 -7.20 2.02 7.52
C ILE A 28 -8.71 2.08 7.75
N ARG A 29 -9.40 3.02 7.11
CA ARG A 29 -10.84 3.26 7.34
C ARG A 29 -11.64 3.08 6.06
N ASN A 30 -12.79 2.43 6.18
CA ASN A 30 -13.77 2.38 5.10
C ASN A 30 -14.86 3.45 5.30
N ASN A 31 -14.87 4.50 4.46
CA ASN A 31 -15.96 5.47 4.39
C ASN A 31 -16.91 5.19 3.21
N CYS A 32 -16.63 4.18 2.39
CA CYS A 32 -17.49 3.83 1.26
C CYS A 32 -18.89 3.41 1.75
N PRO A 33 -19.94 3.67 0.97
CA PRO A 33 -21.31 3.24 1.28
C PRO A 33 -21.53 1.72 1.07
N TYR A 34 -20.44 0.94 1.04
CA TYR A 34 -20.42 -0.50 0.82
C TYR A 34 -19.25 -1.13 1.57
N THR A 35 -19.37 -2.43 1.85
CA THR A 35 -18.27 -3.21 2.46
C THR A 35 -17.09 -3.29 1.50
N VAL A 36 -15.89 -3.11 2.05
CA VAL A 36 -14.62 -3.43 1.39
C VAL A 36 -13.87 -4.47 2.21
N TRP A 37 -12.98 -5.20 1.56
CA TRP A 37 -12.02 -6.06 2.25
C TRP A 37 -10.65 -5.41 2.11
N ALA A 38 -10.30 -4.61 3.12
CA ALA A 38 -8.99 -4.00 3.23
C ALA A 38 -7.92 -5.09 3.14
N ALA A 39 -6.81 -4.76 2.49
CA ALA A 39 -5.67 -5.64 2.32
C ALA A 39 -4.39 -4.85 2.51
N ALA A 40 -3.38 -5.51 3.07
CA ALA A 40 -2.06 -4.97 3.26
C ALA A 40 -1.00 -6.06 3.04
N SER A 41 0.10 -5.70 2.39
CA SER A 41 1.25 -6.57 2.20
C SER A 41 2.52 -5.78 2.51
N PRO A 42 3.19 -6.03 3.66
CA PRO A 42 2.76 -6.92 4.74
C PRO A 42 1.55 -6.38 5.51
N GLY A 43 0.79 -7.26 6.17
CA GLY A 43 -0.29 -6.86 7.09
C GLY A 43 -1.51 -7.79 7.09
N GLY A 44 -1.81 -8.44 5.97
CA GLY A 44 -2.93 -9.38 5.86
C GLY A 44 -4.16 -8.76 5.22
N GLY A 45 -5.35 -9.03 5.75
CA GLY A 45 -6.56 -8.40 5.25
C GLY A 45 -7.77 -8.54 6.16
N LYS A 46 -8.65 -7.52 6.15
CA LYS A 46 -9.80 -7.43 7.05
C LYS A 46 -11.04 -6.94 6.31
N ARG A 47 -12.18 -7.57 6.59
CA ARG A 47 -13.49 -7.08 6.15
C ARG A 47 -13.83 -5.81 6.94
N LEU A 48 -14.13 -4.72 6.24
CA LEU A 48 -14.55 -3.44 6.80
C LEU A 48 -15.89 -3.02 6.21
N ASP A 49 -16.93 -3.02 7.04
CA ASP A 49 -18.19 -2.32 6.74
C ASP A 49 -18.00 -0.81 6.78
N GLN A 50 -19.01 -0.07 6.32
CA GLN A 50 -19.00 1.38 6.35
C GLN A 50 -18.75 1.90 7.78
N GLY A 51 -17.79 2.82 7.90
CA GLY A 51 -17.37 3.43 9.16
C GLY A 51 -16.41 2.57 10.00
N GLN A 52 -16.14 1.32 9.63
CA GLN A 52 -15.19 0.48 10.35
C GLN A 52 -13.73 0.81 9.99
N ALA A 53 -12.85 0.48 10.92
CA ALA A 53 -11.41 0.73 10.79
C ALA A 53 -10.56 -0.51 11.14
N TRP A 54 -9.33 -0.49 10.65
CA TRP A 54 -8.31 -1.49 10.88
C TRP A 54 -6.96 -0.81 11.05
N GLN A 55 -6.34 -1.03 12.20
CA GLN A 55 -5.00 -0.55 12.45
C GLN A 55 -3.97 -1.64 12.11
N ILE A 56 -2.94 -1.27 11.36
CA ILE A 56 -1.73 -2.09 11.17
C ILE A 56 -0.49 -1.30 11.57
N THR A 57 0.60 -2.02 11.79
CA THR A 57 1.90 -1.45 12.13
C THR A 57 2.95 -1.94 11.14
N ALA A 58 3.79 -1.02 10.67
CA ALA A 58 4.94 -1.32 9.82
C ALA A 58 6.22 -1.02 10.61
N ALA A 59 7.14 -1.98 10.66
CA ALA A 59 8.42 -1.78 11.31
C ALA A 59 9.31 -0.84 10.48
N SER A 60 10.24 -0.13 11.13
CA SER A 60 11.34 0.55 10.44
C SER A 60 12.06 -0.40 9.47
N GLY A 61 12.40 0.10 8.28
CA GLY A 61 12.97 -0.68 7.18
C GLY A 61 11.97 -1.46 6.33
N THR A 62 10.66 -1.39 6.62
CA THR A 62 9.63 -1.96 5.73
C THR A 62 9.72 -1.31 4.34
N THR A 63 9.78 -2.11 3.28
CA THR A 63 9.85 -1.64 1.88
C THR A 63 8.84 -2.37 1.00
N GLN A 64 8.56 -1.81 -0.18
CA GLN A 64 7.65 -2.39 -1.17
C GLN A 64 6.28 -2.75 -0.57
N ALA A 65 5.81 -1.95 0.38
CA ALA A 65 4.59 -2.24 1.11
C ALA A 65 3.39 -1.58 0.46
N ARG A 66 2.25 -2.25 0.50
CA ARG A 66 1.01 -1.80 -0.14
C ARG A 66 -0.18 -1.96 0.78
N ILE A 67 -1.10 -1.00 0.73
CA ILE A 67 -2.46 -1.07 1.28
C ILE A 67 -3.45 -0.82 0.14
N TRP A 68 -4.50 -1.62 0.04
CA TRP A 68 -5.55 -1.43 -0.96
C TRP A 68 -6.92 -1.94 -0.49
N ALA A 69 -7.98 -1.50 -1.16
CA ALA A 69 -9.32 -2.04 -0.99
C ALA A 69 -9.60 -3.15 -2.01
N ARG A 70 -10.24 -4.22 -1.55
CA ARG A 70 -10.83 -5.26 -2.41
C ARG A 70 -12.35 -5.13 -2.37
N THR A 71 -13.01 -5.41 -3.49
CA THR A 71 -14.46 -5.24 -3.63
C THR A 71 -15.15 -6.54 -4.01
N LYS A 72 -16.43 -6.65 -3.61
CA LYS A 72 -17.31 -7.79 -3.87
C LYS A 72 -16.66 -9.14 -3.59
N CYS A 73 -16.05 -9.28 -2.43
CA CYS A 73 -15.43 -10.53 -2.04
C CYS A 73 -16.44 -11.50 -1.43
N ASN A 74 -16.15 -12.79 -1.59
CA ASN A 74 -16.83 -13.86 -0.88
C ASN A 74 -15.77 -14.82 -0.35
N PHE A 75 -15.77 -15.07 0.97
CA PHE A 75 -14.83 -15.96 1.64
C PHE A 75 -15.60 -16.98 2.49
N ASP A 76 -15.12 -18.22 2.52
CA ASP A 76 -15.58 -19.24 3.44
C ASP A 76 -15.04 -19.03 4.87
N ALA A 77 -15.44 -19.90 5.80
CA ALA A 77 -15.01 -19.84 7.20
C ALA A 77 -13.49 -20.05 7.40
N SER A 78 -12.79 -20.61 6.40
CA SER A 78 -11.33 -20.75 6.39
C SER A 78 -10.61 -19.52 5.80
N GLY A 79 -11.37 -18.50 5.39
CA GLY A 79 -10.83 -17.30 4.75
C GLY A 79 -10.42 -17.51 3.31
N LYS A 80 -10.92 -18.56 2.63
CA LYS A 80 -10.65 -18.84 1.21
C LYS A 80 -11.83 -18.44 0.33
N GLY A 81 -11.55 -17.93 -0.86
CA GLY A 81 -12.59 -17.37 -1.72
C GLY A 81 -12.04 -16.54 -2.87
N SER A 82 -12.72 -15.44 -3.19
CA SER A 82 -12.28 -14.52 -4.25
C SER A 82 -12.88 -13.13 -4.09
N CYS A 83 -12.27 -12.13 -4.73
CA CYS A 83 -12.76 -10.76 -4.90
C CYS A 83 -12.88 -10.37 -6.38
N GLU A 84 -13.80 -9.45 -6.72
CA GLU A 84 -13.93 -8.92 -8.09
C GLU A 84 -12.71 -8.06 -8.47
N THR A 85 -12.23 -7.23 -7.54
CA THR A 85 -11.04 -6.38 -7.73
C THR A 85 -10.06 -6.56 -6.58
N GLY A 86 -8.76 -6.52 -6.87
CA GLY A 86 -7.71 -6.54 -5.84
C GLY A 86 -7.50 -7.90 -5.15
N ASP A 87 -8.06 -8.99 -5.68
CA ASP A 87 -7.89 -10.33 -5.09
C ASP A 87 -6.41 -10.70 -4.96
N CYS A 88 -6.02 -11.27 -3.81
CA CYS A 88 -4.63 -11.56 -3.46
C CYS A 88 -4.34 -13.06 -3.38
N GLY A 89 -4.86 -13.82 -4.34
CA GLY A 89 -4.69 -15.28 -4.43
C GLY A 89 -5.79 -16.07 -3.72
N GLY A 90 -6.99 -15.49 -3.65
CA GLY A 90 -8.19 -16.14 -3.11
C GLY A 90 -8.17 -16.33 -1.59
N VAL A 91 -7.44 -15.49 -0.86
CA VAL A 91 -7.36 -15.53 0.60
C VAL A 91 -7.77 -14.19 1.23
N LEU A 92 -8.43 -14.24 2.39
CA LEU A 92 -8.81 -13.06 3.17
C LEU A 92 -7.55 -12.34 3.67
N GLU A 93 -6.64 -13.11 4.27
CA GLU A 93 -5.38 -12.62 4.85
C GLU A 93 -4.27 -12.64 3.78
N CYS A 94 -4.12 -11.53 3.06
CA CYS A 94 -3.17 -11.43 1.94
C CYS A 94 -1.73 -11.74 2.36
N LYS A 95 -1.03 -12.50 1.51
CA LYS A 95 0.40 -12.85 1.67
C LYS A 95 1.30 -12.24 0.59
N GLY A 96 0.71 -11.45 -0.30
CA GLY A 96 1.36 -10.77 -1.41
C GLY A 96 0.38 -9.77 -2.03
N TYR A 97 0.74 -9.22 -3.18
CA TYR A 97 -0.04 -8.17 -3.83
C TYR A 97 -1.34 -8.67 -4.44
N GLY A 98 -2.31 -7.76 -4.52
CA GLY A 98 -3.59 -7.99 -5.18
C GLY A 98 -3.49 -7.83 -6.70
N LYS A 99 -4.39 -8.51 -7.41
CA LYS A 99 -4.55 -8.39 -8.86
C LYS A 99 -5.22 -7.07 -9.24
N ALA A 100 -4.68 -6.41 -10.27
CA ALA A 100 -5.28 -5.25 -10.92
C ALA A 100 -6.75 -5.52 -11.36
N PRO A 101 -7.64 -4.51 -11.29
CA PRO A 101 -7.37 -3.14 -10.83
C PRO A 101 -7.46 -3.01 -9.31
N ASN A 102 -6.56 -2.23 -8.73
CA ASN A 102 -6.61 -1.82 -7.33
C ASN A 102 -5.86 -0.50 -7.14
N THR A 103 -6.54 0.50 -6.57
CA THR A 103 -5.89 1.75 -6.15
C THR A 103 -4.97 1.44 -4.98
N LEU A 104 -3.70 1.80 -5.07
CA LEU A 104 -2.69 1.45 -4.09
C LEU A 104 -2.30 2.66 -3.24
N ALA A 105 -2.17 2.47 -1.94
CA ALA A 105 -1.27 3.26 -1.10
C ALA A 105 0.03 2.48 -0.97
N GLU A 106 1.12 3.01 -1.51
CA GLU A 106 2.45 2.38 -1.44
C GLU A 106 3.32 3.12 -0.43
N TYR A 107 4.13 2.38 0.33
CA TYR A 107 5.01 2.98 1.32
C TYR A 107 6.30 2.21 1.57
N ALA A 108 7.31 2.94 2.04
CA ALA A 108 8.55 2.43 2.61
C ALA A 108 8.93 3.26 3.85
N ILE A 109 9.21 2.60 4.98
CA ILE A 109 9.40 3.24 6.29
C ILE A 109 10.87 3.30 6.65
N ASP A 110 11.34 4.44 7.16
CA ASP A 110 12.71 4.67 7.63
C ASP A 110 13.78 4.30 6.59
N GLN A 111 13.73 5.02 5.47
CA GLN A 111 14.62 4.87 4.33
C GLN A 111 15.75 5.91 4.39
N PHE A 112 16.24 6.33 3.22
CA PHE A 112 17.30 7.34 3.11
C PHE A 112 16.97 8.60 3.93
N GLU A 113 17.95 9.10 4.69
CA GLU A 113 17.84 10.29 5.55
C GLU A 113 16.69 10.25 6.58
N HIS A 114 16.34 9.05 7.09
CA HIS A 114 15.25 8.87 8.06
C HIS A 114 13.92 9.49 7.57
N GLN A 115 13.63 9.23 6.30
CA GLN A 115 12.37 9.57 5.66
C GLN A 115 11.59 8.30 5.37
N ASP A 116 10.29 8.39 5.60
CA ASP A 116 9.32 7.50 5.00
C ASP A 116 8.98 8.01 3.60
N PHE A 117 8.86 7.08 2.65
CA PHE A 117 8.39 7.37 1.29
C PHE A 117 6.97 6.84 1.16
N ILE A 118 6.07 7.68 0.64
CA ILE A 118 4.64 7.38 0.53
C ILE A 118 4.09 7.89 -0.80
N ASP A 119 3.14 7.16 -1.36
CA ASP A 119 2.42 7.55 -2.57
C ASP A 119 1.06 6.85 -2.72
N ILE A 120 0.21 7.42 -3.58
CA ILE A 120 -0.92 6.69 -4.17
C ILE A 120 -0.53 6.32 -5.60
N SER A 121 -0.83 5.09 -6.01
CA SER A 121 -0.50 4.60 -7.35
C SER A 121 -1.71 4.03 -8.08
N ASN A 122 -1.88 4.49 -9.32
CA ASN A 122 -2.85 4.00 -10.31
C ASN A 122 -2.16 3.20 -11.43
N ILE A 123 -0.89 2.83 -11.28
CA ILE A 123 -0.15 2.03 -12.29
C ILE A 123 -0.83 0.67 -12.49
N ASP A 124 -1.26 0.04 -11.39
CA ASP A 124 -2.04 -1.19 -11.39
C ASP A 124 -3.54 -0.95 -11.60
N GLY A 125 -3.96 0.30 -11.85
CA GLY A 125 -5.34 0.72 -12.08
C GLY A 125 -6.02 1.31 -10.86
N PHE A 126 -7.33 1.48 -10.97
CA PHE A 126 -8.17 2.13 -9.98
C PHE A 126 -9.45 1.33 -9.76
N ASN A 127 -9.85 1.18 -8.50
CA ASN A 127 -11.14 0.56 -8.14
C ASN A 127 -11.91 1.38 -7.10
N VAL A 128 -11.25 1.90 -6.08
CA VAL A 128 -11.87 2.61 -4.96
C VAL A 128 -11.13 3.93 -4.71
N PRO A 129 -11.84 5.07 -4.62
CA PRO A 129 -11.25 6.35 -4.22
C PRO A 129 -10.47 6.25 -2.92
N MET A 130 -9.35 6.96 -2.82
CA MET A 130 -8.43 6.82 -1.69
C MET A 130 -7.86 8.18 -1.23
N GLU A 131 -7.76 8.34 0.07
CA GLU A 131 -6.86 9.31 0.72
C GLU A 131 -5.76 8.53 1.45
N PHE A 132 -4.52 8.97 1.29
CA PHE A 132 -3.38 8.54 2.07
C PHE A 132 -2.69 9.78 2.62
N SER A 133 -2.66 9.89 3.94
CA SER A 133 -2.18 11.10 4.60
C SER A 133 -1.55 10.80 5.95
N SER A 134 -0.73 11.72 6.42
CA SER A 134 -0.21 11.71 7.79
C SER A 134 -1.31 12.09 8.77
N ASN A 135 -1.32 11.44 9.94
CA ASN A 135 -2.08 11.88 11.12
C ASN A 135 -1.14 12.37 12.26
N SER A 136 0.16 12.52 11.98
CA SER A 136 1.14 13.10 12.91
C SER A 136 1.39 14.59 12.64
N PRO A 137 1.55 15.45 13.66
CA PRO A 137 1.80 16.88 13.49
C PRO A 137 3.08 17.22 12.68
N GLY A 138 4.08 16.34 12.72
CA GLY A 138 5.38 16.54 12.05
C GLY A 138 5.37 16.33 10.54
N CYS A 139 4.25 15.84 9.97
CA CYS A 139 4.07 15.73 8.54
C CYS A 139 2.63 16.11 8.16
N THR A 140 2.46 17.07 7.25
CA THR A 140 1.13 17.55 6.82
C THR A 140 0.72 17.02 5.44
N ARG A 141 1.36 15.94 4.98
CA ARG A 141 1.11 15.35 3.66
C ARG A 141 -0.29 14.74 3.58
N VAL A 142 -1.00 15.11 2.51
CA VAL A 142 -2.31 14.59 2.14
C VAL A 142 -2.29 14.30 0.66
N ILE A 143 -2.45 13.03 0.30
CA ILE A 143 -2.50 12.54 -1.08
C ILE A 143 -3.91 12.02 -1.32
N LYS A 144 -4.57 12.47 -2.38
CA LYS A 144 -5.94 12.06 -2.69
C LYS A 144 -6.08 11.66 -4.15
N CYS A 145 -6.84 10.59 -4.38
CA CYS A 145 -7.34 10.21 -5.68
C CYS A 145 -8.83 9.89 -5.56
N THR A 146 -9.66 10.90 -5.86
CA THR A 146 -11.11 10.88 -5.55
C THR A 146 -12.02 11.10 -6.75
N ALA A 147 -11.46 11.29 -7.94
CA ALA A 147 -12.23 11.42 -9.16
C ALA A 147 -13.01 10.13 -9.49
N ASP A 148 -14.08 10.27 -10.27
CA ASP A 148 -14.84 9.14 -10.81
C ASP A 148 -14.10 8.47 -11.98
N ILE A 149 -12.98 7.81 -11.69
CA ILE A 149 -12.18 7.09 -12.68
C ILE A 149 -12.94 5.88 -13.22
N VAL A 150 -13.73 5.19 -12.39
CA VAL A 150 -14.48 4.00 -12.84
C VAL A 150 -15.57 4.39 -13.84
N GLY A 151 -16.34 5.44 -13.58
CA GLY A 151 -17.37 5.93 -14.48
C GLY A 151 -16.82 6.52 -15.79
N GLN A 152 -15.63 7.12 -15.74
CA GLN A 152 -14.98 7.76 -16.88
C GLN A 152 -13.93 6.88 -17.57
N CYS A 153 -13.79 5.62 -17.15
CA CYS A 153 -12.72 4.74 -17.62
C CYS A 153 -12.75 4.57 -19.16
N PRO A 154 -11.61 4.73 -19.86
CA PRO A 154 -11.50 4.42 -21.27
C PRO A 154 -11.92 2.97 -21.54
N ASN A 155 -12.63 2.74 -22.63
CA ASN A 155 -13.20 1.42 -22.95
C ASN A 155 -12.15 0.30 -22.98
N GLN A 156 -10.92 0.61 -23.39
CA GLN A 156 -9.80 -0.33 -23.46
C GLN A 156 -9.32 -0.81 -22.09
N LEU A 157 -9.56 -0.02 -21.03
CA LEU A 157 -9.09 -0.29 -19.66
C LEU A 157 -10.24 -0.73 -18.74
N LYS A 158 -11.49 -0.59 -19.20
CA LYS A 158 -12.69 -0.81 -18.40
C LYS A 158 -12.88 -2.28 -18.06
N VAL A 159 -13.12 -2.57 -16.80
CA VAL A 159 -13.45 -3.91 -16.28
C VAL A 159 -14.55 -3.82 -15.22
N PRO A 160 -15.21 -4.93 -14.86
CA PRO A 160 -16.14 -4.93 -13.74
C PRO A 160 -15.47 -4.39 -12.47
N GLY A 161 -16.10 -3.41 -11.83
CA GLY A 161 -15.66 -2.85 -10.55
C GLY A 161 -14.45 -1.92 -10.60
N GLY A 162 -13.87 -1.63 -11.78
CA GLY A 162 -12.68 -0.78 -11.84
C GLY A 162 -12.24 -0.35 -13.24
N CYS A 163 -11.09 0.33 -13.27
CA CYS A 163 -10.38 0.76 -14.46
C CYS A 163 -8.94 0.25 -14.37
N ASN A 164 -8.54 -0.67 -15.24
CA ASN A 164 -7.18 -1.20 -15.23
C ASN A 164 -6.14 -0.14 -15.59
N GLY A 165 -4.93 -0.30 -15.07
CA GLY A 165 -3.78 0.42 -15.60
C GLY A 165 -3.41 -0.09 -16.99
N PRO A 166 -2.72 0.73 -17.81
CA PRO A 166 -2.34 0.33 -19.16
C PRO A 166 -1.30 -0.82 -19.17
N CYS A 167 -0.35 -0.84 -18.23
CA CYS A 167 0.64 -1.93 -18.18
C CYS A 167 -0.01 -3.32 -17.94
N PRO A 168 -0.87 -3.51 -16.92
CA PRO A 168 -1.59 -4.78 -16.73
C PRO A 168 -2.35 -5.28 -17.97
N VAL A 169 -2.89 -4.37 -18.79
CA VAL A 169 -3.67 -4.70 -20.00
C VAL A 169 -2.79 -5.02 -21.19
N PHE A 170 -1.91 -4.09 -21.55
CA PHE A 170 -1.17 -4.15 -22.81
C PHE A 170 0.16 -4.88 -22.70
N LYS A 171 0.79 -4.87 -21.52
CA LYS A 171 2.08 -5.52 -21.25
C LYS A 171 3.20 -5.12 -22.24
N THR A 172 3.18 -3.87 -22.69
CA THR A 172 4.20 -3.31 -23.58
C THR A 172 5.23 -2.51 -22.79
N GLU A 173 6.45 -2.38 -23.34
CA GLU A 173 7.49 -1.55 -22.74
C GLU A 173 7.07 -0.08 -22.59
N GLU A 174 6.27 0.43 -23.52
CA GLU A 174 5.71 1.80 -23.45
C GLU A 174 4.90 2.05 -22.18
N HIS A 175 4.14 1.05 -21.71
CA HIS A 175 3.27 1.20 -20.54
C HIS A 175 3.89 0.65 -19.24
N CYS A 176 4.71 -0.39 -19.34
CA CYS A 176 5.31 -1.06 -18.18
C CYS A 176 6.70 -0.54 -17.82
N CYS A 177 7.41 0.08 -18.76
CA CYS A 177 8.70 0.72 -18.55
C CYS A 177 9.74 -0.18 -17.84
N ASN A 178 9.81 -1.47 -18.23
CA ASN A 178 10.81 -2.39 -17.68
C ASN A 178 12.22 -2.03 -18.15
N SER A 179 12.32 -1.37 -19.30
CA SER A 179 13.57 -0.90 -19.91
C SER A 179 13.38 0.41 -20.67
N GLY A 180 14.48 1.12 -20.94
CA GLY A 180 14.49 2.29 -21.82
C GLY A 180 13.85 3.56 -21.25
N ASN A 181 13.50 4.49 -22.15
CA ASN A 181 12.89 5.77 -21.81
C ASN A 181 11.38 5.59 -21.60
N CYS A 182 10.93 5.91 -20.41
CA CYS A 182 9.51 5.86 -20.02
C CYS A 182 8.91 7.26 -20.14
N GLN A 183 7.80 7.41 -20.86
CA GLN A 183 7.15 8.70 -21.10
C GLN A 183 5.63 8.60 -20.85
N PRO A 184 4.96 9.72 -20.51
CA PRO A 184 3.52 9.74 -20.38
C PRO A 184 2.80 9.36 -21.68
N THR A 185 1.79 8.50 -21.56
CA THR A 185 0.90 8.06 -22.65
C THR A 185 -0.47 8.71 -22.51
N ASP A 186 -1.36 8.57 -23.50
CA ASP A 186 -2.74 9.05 -23.38
C ASP A 186 -3.47 8.36 -22.21
N PHE A 187 -3.21 7.07 -21.99
CA PHE A 187 -3.79 6.33 -20.88
C PHE A 187 -3.26 6.79 -19.51
N SER A 188 -1.95 7.06 -19.37
CA SER A 188 -1.43 7.57 -18.10
C SER A 188 -1.91 9.01 -17.85
N ARG A 189 -1.97 9.86 -18.89
CA ARG A 189 -2.55 11.21 -18.78
C ARG A 189 -3.99 11.19 -18.28
N PHE A 190 -4.81 10.24 -18.74
CA PHE A 190 -6.18 10.07 -18.24
C PHE A 190 -6.24 9.93 -16.70
N PHE A 191 -5.38 9.10 -16.11
CA PHE A 191 -5.29 8.95 -14.65
C PHE A 191 -4.72 10.21 -14.00
N LYS A 192 -3.66 10.79 -14.58
CA LYS A 192 -2.95 11.93 -14.00
C LYS A 192 -3.80 13.19 -13.93
N GLU A 193 -4.58 13.48 -14.96
CA GLU A 193 -5.51 14.61 -14.98
C GLU A 193 -6.59 14.51 -13.88
N ARG A 194 -6.93 13.28 -13.48
CA ARG A 194 -7.98 13.00 -12.48
C ARG A 194 -7.43 12.89 -11.07
N CYS A 195 -6.19 12.43 -10.94
CA CYS A 195 -5.48 12.29 -9.68
C CYS A 195 -4.04 12.82 -9.84
N PRO A 196 -3.84 14.15 -9.78
CA PRO A 196 -2.54 14.77 -10.06
C PRO A 196 -1.42 14.32 -9.12
N ASP A 197 -1.75 13.97 -7.87
CA ASP A 197 -0.78 13.54 -6.87
C ASP A 197 -0.48 12.03 -6.92
N ALA A 198 -1.17 11.25 -7.76
CA ALA A 198 -0.99 9.81 -7.85
C ALA A 198 -0.04 9.42 -9.00
N TYR A 199 0.72 8.34 -8.81
CA TYR A 199 1.47 7.72 -9.90
C TYR A 199 0.51 7.26 -10.99
N SER A 200 0.75 7.74 -12.21
CA SER A 200 -0.03 7.35 -13.39
C SER A 200 0.75 6.43 -14.35
N TYR A 201 2.08 6.37 -14.20
CA TYR A 201 2.99 5.50 -14.94
C TYR A 201 4.30 5.29 -14.13
N PRO A 202 5.14 4.29 -14.45
CA PRO A 202 6.26 3.86 -13.59
C PRO A 202 7.39 4.86 -13.31
N LYS A 203 7.47 5.97 -14.05
CA LYS A 203 8.50 7.02 -13.87
C LYS A 203 7.90 8.39 -13.56
N ASP A 204 6.74 8.38 -12.90
CA ASP A 204 5.99 9.58 -12.48
C ASP A 204 6.43 10.12 -11.11
N ASP A 205 7.66 9.83 -10.69
CA ASP A 205 8.21 10.21 -9.38
C ASP A 205 8.13 11.73 -9.08
N PRO A 206 8.44 12.65 -10.02
CA PRO A 206 8.54 14.08 -9.72
C PRO A 206 7.27 14.74 -9.18
N THR A 207 6.10 14.11 -9.38
CA THR A 207 4.81 14.67 -8.96
C THR A 207 3.98 13.72 -8.10
N SER A 208 4.53 12.55 -7.75
CA SER A 208 3.75 11.47 -7.13
C SER A 208 4.42 10.87 -5.91
N LEU A 209 5.74 11.03 -5.75
CA LEU A 209 6.46 10.53 -4.58
C LEU A 209 6.54 11.60 -3.50
N PHE A 210 6.08 11.26 -2.30
CA PHE A 210 6.13 12.17 -1.16
C PHE A 210 6.92 11.56 -0.01
N THR A 211 7.43 12.43 0.85
CA THR A 211 8.16 12.04 2.04
C THR A 211 7.58 12.65 3.31
N CYS A 212 7.75 11.90 4.41
CA CYS A 212 7.49 12.33 5.78
C CYS A 212 8.66 11.89 6.66
N PRO A 213 8.97 12.60 7.76
CA PRO A 213 9.99 12.13 8.72
C PRO A 213 9.60 10.77 9.34
N THR A 214 10.58 9.87 9.52
CA THR A 214 10.38 8.59 10.23
C THR A 214 9.72 8.82 11.60
N GLY A 215 8.80 7.93 11.97
CA GLY A 215 7.98 8.05 13.18
C GLY A 215 6.65 8.77 12.93
N THR A 216 6.38 9.15 11.68
CA THR A 216 5.06 9.57 11.23
C THR A 216 4.09 8.39 11.26
N ASN A 217 2.87 8.66 11.71
CA ASN A 217 1.74 7.75 11.60
C ASN A 217 0.83 8.23 10.48
N TYR A 218 0.06 7.30 9.94
CA TYR A 218 -0.70 7.52 8.72
C TYR A 218 -2.15 7.07 8.86
N LYS A 219 -2.98 7.57 7.96
CA LYS A 219 -4.32 7.07 7.70
C LYS A 219 -4.51 6.80 6.21
N VAL A 220 -5.20 5.70 5.92
CA VAL A 220 -5.66 5.35 4.57
C VAL A 220 -7.18 5.27 4.62
N ILE A 221 -7.85 6.14 3.86
CA ILE A 221 -9.32 6.22 3.86
C ILE A 221 -9.82 5.82 2.48
N PHE A 222 -10.64 4.77 2.43
CA PHE A 222 -11.39 4.40 1.24
C PHE A 222 -12.66 5.24 1.14
N CYS A 223 -12.92 5.84 -0.02
CA CYS A 223 -13.99 6.82 -0.26
C CYS A 223 -13.94 8.00 0.73
N PRO A 224 -12.84 8.77 0.76
CA PRO A 224 -12.65 9.88 1.68
C PRO A 224 -13.64 11.02 1.49
#